data_AF-A0A3E1ECH6-F1
#
_entry.id   AF-A0A3E1ECH6-F1
#
_cell.length_a   1.000
_cell.length_b   1.000
_cell.length_c   1.000
_cell.angle_alpha   90.00
_cell.angle_beta   90.00
_cell.angle_gamma   90.00
#
_symmetry.space_group_name_H-M   'P 1'
#
loop_
_entity.id
_entity.type
_entity.pdbx_description
1 polymer ?
#
loop_
_entity_poly.entity_id
_entity_poly.type
_entity_poly.pdbx_seq_one_letter_code
_entity_poly.pdbx_strand_id
1 'polypeptide(L)'
;MLVWGGLAWQTVAEAEPLPETAAGLWADFDPTEEPLEEEVIREWREEGGVFRQVRFLVGTFKGKAARMAAIYGFPVGGPEKRPAVMHIHGGGQRASLHEVKLLVGRGYAALSVNWGGSGTGKAPFHAPEGALPRDPNTDWGAVDPSQLNVPGYDSILPGPKQFFEDREHPKNCNWYLLTLGCRRGLTFLERQEEVDAEKLGVHGFSMGGHLAMYVAGTDERVKAAVPAVGGAGWTWQPHPFLQGVEQQVRVKGNVDWFARTLSFESYAPKIRCPILHRSGTNDFHGWMDDVYRTNRLIQNQATGYSWSPHLNHRLDPEVAVTMPLWFDHFLKGGPALPATPVTSLTLAPRPELWVSEDRKTLPVARVEIYYSVDPDPRARFWRSADVVREAGGCMAHLPLHSQDLPLFAFANVYYTLPKPESLAALPGYSKPVTEVCVSSLLHSQSAEEVRRANPSLLAKPDVVIDDFSRGLRDWYVLNEGNLTHQQLWTRKVADPLYRAPEGAKLAITLRMPQTNRLTIVLQENEWRRSRGPKKTLVCEREIPGSEKPQVIRFRLNDFSSPDGPLLTWSELDQLGLCAHFGGPGEKPRLWQGPAPEFLKVAWE
;
A
#
# COMPACT_ATOMS: atom_id res chain seq x y z
N MET A 1 -8.17 -37.56 71.36
CA MET A 1 -7.53 -36.54 70.51
C MET A 1 -7.37 -37.15 69.13
N LEU A 2 -8.31 -36.90 68.22
CA LEU A 2 -8.31 -37.41 66.85
C LEU A 2 -8.84 -36.26 65.99
N VAL A 3 -7.92 -35.64 65.24
CA VAL A 3 -8.16 -34.44 64.44
C VAL A 3 -8.61 -34.87 63.05
N TRP A 4 -9.76 -34.36 62.63
CA TRP A 4 -10.28 -34.49 61.27
C TRP A 4 -9.48 -33.58 60.32
N GLY A 5 -8.87 -34.17 59.29
CA GLY A 5 -8.23 -33.44 58.19
C GLY A 5 -9.27 -32.97 57.18
N GLY A 6 -9.40 -31.65 57.02
CA GLY A 6 -10.17 -31.05 55.94
C GLY A 6 -9.39 -31.12 54.62
N LEU A 7 -9.99 -31.72 53.60
CA LEU A 7 -9.54 -31.59 52.21
C LEU A 7 -9.86 -30.18 51.71
N ALA A 8 -8.82 -29.43 51.37
CA ALA A 8 -8.95 -28.19 50.62
C ALA A 8 -9.28 -28.52 49.17
N TRP A 9 -10.45 -28.06 48.71
CA TRP A 9 -10.82 -28.05 47.31
C TRP A 9 -9.95 -27.02 46.59
N GLN A 10 -8.97 -27.48 45.80
CA GLN A 10 -8.34 -26.64 44.78
C GLN A 10 -9.38 -26.38 43.70
N THR A 11 -9.88 -25.15 43.64
CA THR A 11 -10.59 -24.62 42.47
C THR A 11 -9.63 -24.66 41.29
N VAL A 12 -9.83 -25.61 40.38
CA VAL A 12 -9.24 -25.58 39.04
C VAL A 12 -9.81 -24.33 38.38
N ALA A 13 -8.97 -23.33 38.13
CA ALA A 13 -9.35 -22.21 37.29
C ALA A 13 -9.82 -22.78 35.94
N GLU A 14 -11.08 -22.58 35.58
CA GLU A 14 -11.59 -22.99 34.27
C GLU A 14 -10.69 -22.37 33.21
N ALA A 15 -10.11 -23.22 32.36
CA ALA A 15 -9.26 -22.77 31.27
C ALA A 15 -10.08 -21.85 30.35
N GLU A 16 -9.59 -20.63 30.13
CA GLU A 16 -10.16 -19.66 29.20
C GLU A 16 -10.47 -20.37 27.86
N PRO A 17 -11.72 -20.31 27.36
CA PRO A 17 -12.09 -21.01 26.14
C PRO A 17 -11.25 -20.49 24.97
N LEU A 18 -10.61 -21.41 24.23
CA LEU A 18 -9.72 -21.06 23.13
C LEU A 18 -10.50 -20.35 22.00
N PRO A 19 -10.01 -19.21 21.48
CA PRO A 19 -10.72 -18.47 20.46
C PRO A 19 -10.69 -19.21 19.11
N GLU A 20 -11.86 -19.65 18.65
CA GLU A 20 -12.01 -20.36 17.37
C GLU A 20 -12.31 -19.42 16.18
N THR A 21 -12.60 -18.14 16.45
CA THR A 21 -12.92 -17.15 15.43
C THR A 21 -12.29 -15.80 15.73
N ALA A 22 -12.17 -14.93 14.73
CA ALA A 22 -11.75 -13.54 14.94
C ALA A 22 -12.63 -12.81 15.98
N ALA A 23 -13.96 -13.04 16.03
CA ALA A 23 -14.79 -12.43 17.07
C ALA A 23 -14.49 -12.99 18.47
N GLY A 24 -14.30 -14.31 18.58
CA GLY A 24 -13.93 -14.95 19.84
C GLY A 24 -12.59 -14.47 20.38
N LEU A 25 -11.63 -14.14 19.50
CA LEU A 25 -10.33 -13.56 19.89
C LEU A 25 -10.45 -12.20 20.60
N TRP A 26 -11.50 -11.42 20.30
CA TRP A 26 -11.71 -10.08 20.83
C TRP A 26 -12.84 -9.99 21.86
N ALA A 27 -13.50 -11.11 22.18
CA ALA A 27 -14.68 -11.14 23.04
C ALA A 27 -14.39 -10.74 24.50
N ASP A 28 -13.14 -10.86 24.94
CA ASP A 28 -12.68 -10.55 26.29
C ASP A 28 -11.94 -9.20 26.37
N PHE A 29 -11.96 -8.38 25.32
CA PHE A 29 -11.24 -7.11 25.29
C PHE A 29 -12.14 -5.91 24.93
N ASP A 30 -12.43 -5.10 25.94
CA ASP A 30 -12.99 -3.76 25.80
C ASP A 30 -11.87 -2.68 25.92
N PRO A 31 -11.61 -1.90 24.85
CA PRO A 31 -10.58 -0.88 24.86
C PRO A 31 -10.90 0.33 25.76
N THR A 32 -12.09 0.40 26.36
CA THR A 32 -12.53 1.51 27.22
C THR A 32 -12.45 1.20 28.72
N GLU A 33 -12.35 -0.07 29.10
CA GLU A 33 -12.39 -0.51 30.51
C GLU A 33 -11.20 -0.02 31.34
N GLU A 34 -9.96 -0.29 30.89
CA GLU A 34 -8.77 0.15 31.62
C GLU A 34 -8.59 1.68 31.54
N PRO A 35 -8.12 2.36 32.62
CA PRO A 35 -7.82 3.78 32.58
C PRO A 35 -6.75 4.08 31.51
N LEU A 36 -6.83 5.23 30.84
CA LEU A 36 -5.82 5.59 29.83
C LEU A 36 -4.56 6.17 30.44
N GLU A 37 -4.61 6.73 31.66
CA GLU A 37 -3.45 7.36 32.31
C GLU A 37 -2.69 8.29 31.34
N GLU A 38 -3.43 9.25 30.78
CA GLU A 38 -2.94 10.13 29.71
C GLU A 38 -1.89 11.11 30.24
N GLU A 39 -0.82 11.28 29.48
CA GLU A 39 0.28 12.19 29.74
C GLU A 39 0.46 13.10 28.52
N VAL A 40 0.36 14.43 28.73
CA VAL A 40 0.80 15.42 27.73
C VAL A 40 2.27 15.70 27.96
N ILE A 41 3.12 15.18 27.07
CA ILE A 41 4.58 15.35 27.14
C ILE A 41 4.95 16.78 26.76
N ARG A 42 4.31 17.28 25.69
CA ARG A 42 4.54 18.64 25.17
C ARG A 42 3.32 19.11 24.40
N GLU A 43 3.07 20.40 24.45
CA GLU A 43 2.06 21.09 23.63
C GLU A 43 2.72 22.26 22.89
N TRP A 44 2.31 22.50 21.64
CA TRP A 44 2.68 23.69 20.88
C TRP A 44 1.54 24.13 19.95
N ARG A 45 1.64 25.36 19.45
CA ARG A 45 0.68 25.94 18.49
C ARG A 45 1.42 26.33 17.22
N GLU A 46 0.84 25.99 16.08
CA GLU A 46 1.43 26.24 14.76
C GLU A 46 0.32 26.23 13.70
N GLU A 47 0.39 27.10 12.68
CA GLU A 47 -0.51 27.05 11.51
C GLU A 47 -2.02 26.94 11.83
N GLY A 48 -2.47 27.56 12.93
CA GLY A 48 -3.87 27.51 13.37
C GLY A 48 -4.30 26.20 14.03
N GLY A 49 -3.37 25.32 14.39
CA GLY A 49 -3.59 24.10 15.19
C GLY A 49 -2.93 24.14 16.56
N VAL A 50 -3.46 23.32 17.48
CA VAL A 50 -2.79 22.89 18.71
C VAL A 50 -2.29 21.47 18.47
N PHE A 51 -1.02 21.22 18.78
CA PHE A 51 -0.40 19.91 18.63
C PHE A 51 0.21 19.49 19.95
N ARG A 52 0.13 18.20 20.23
CA ARG A 52 0.64 17.58 21.44
C ARG A 52 1.43 16.33 21.10
N GLN A 53 2.53 16.15 21.80
CA GLN A 53 3.09 14.81 21.98
C GLN A 53 2.47 14.26 23.24
N VAL A 54 1.84 13.09 23.13
CA VAL A 54 1.09 12.46 24.22
C VAL A 54 1.57 11.04 24.44
N ARG A 55 1.26 10.48 25.61
CA ARG A 55 1.46 9.08 25.94
C ARG A 55 0.30 8.57 26.77
N PHE A 56 -0.12 7.33 26.54
CA PHE A 56 -1.23 6.72 27.26
C PHE A 56 -1.02 5.22 27.46
N LEU A 57 -1.64 4.66 28.51
CA LEU A 57 -1.69 3.23 28.81
C LEU A 57 -2.47 2.47 27.74
N VAL A 58 -1.81 1.46 27.16
CA VAL A 58 -2.47 0.52 26.25
C VAL A 58 -2.93 -0.76 26.94
N GLY A 59 -2.30 -1.12 28.06
CA GLY A 59 -2.72 -2.25 28.91
C GLY A 59 -1.60 -2.67 29.85
N THR A 60 -1.90 -3.61 30.74
CA THR A 60 -0.92 -4.20 31.66
C THR A 60 -0.63 -5.65 31.29
N PHE A 61 0.59 -5.95 30.86
CA PHE A 61 1.00 -7.29 30.46
C PHE A 61 1.99 -7.86 31.47
N LYS A 62 1.69 -9.05 32.02
CA LYS A 62 2.56 -9.74 32.98
C LYS A 62 2.98 -8.84 34.16
N GLY A 63 2.01 -8.07 34.67
CA GLY A 63 2.22 -7.11 35.77
C GLY A 63 3.00 -5.84 35.40
N LYS A 64 3.31 -5.61 34.12
CA LYS A 64 4.02 -4.41 33.65
C LYS A 64 3.13 -3.58 32.72
N ALA A 65 3.02 -2.29 33.02
CA ALA A 65 2.31 -1.35 32.17
C ALA A 65 2.99 -1.23 30.80
N ALA A 66 2.19 -1.26 29.73
CA ALA A 66 2.57 -0.89 28.39
C ALA A 66 1.93 0.45 28.04
N ARG A 67 2.73 1.37 27.50
CA ARG A 67 2.32 2.73 27.12
C ARG A 67 2.69 3.03 25.70
N MET A 68 1.82 3.73 24.99
CA MET A 68 2.04 4.15 23.62
C MET A 68 2.16 5.68 23.57
N ALA A 69 3.24 6.16 22.95
CA ALA A 69 3.37 7.55 22.56
C ALA A 69 2.64 7.81 21.25
N ALA A 70 2.20 9.04 21.05
CA ALA A 70 1.51 9.47 19.85
C ALA A 70 1.70 10.98 19.62
N ILE A 71 1.37 11.43 18.41
CA ILE A 71 1.20 12.83 18.08
C ILE A 71 -0.28 13.07 17.96
N TYR A 72 -0.81 13.98 18.75
CA TYR A 72 -2.19 14.41 18.72
C TYR A 72 -2.26 15.87 18.25
N GLY A 73 -3.30 16.24 17.51
CA GLY A 73 -3.50 17.63 17.13
C GLY A 73 -4.94 17.94 16.77
N PHE A 74 -5.32 19.20 16.93
CA PHE A 74 -6.65 19.69 16.62
C PHE A 74 -6.62 21.17 16.21
N PRO A 75 -7.60 21.65 15.43
CA PRO A 75 -7.62 23.04 14.98
C PRO A 75 -7.97 23.99 16.12
N VAL A 76 -7.38 25.19 16.10
CA VAL A 76 -7.80 26.32 16.93
C VAL A 76 -9.11 26.87 16.36
N GLY A 77 -10.14 26.94 17.20
CA GLY A 77 -11.47 27.41 16.80
C GLY A 77 -12.26 26.39 15.96
N GLY A 78 -13.39 26.81 15.41
CA GLY A 78 -14.36 25.93 14.76
C GLY A 78 -15.36 25.33 15.76
N PRO A 79 -16.06 24.23 15.38
CA PRO A 79 -17.03 23.57 16.27
C PRO A 79 -16.38 23.06 17.55
N GLU A 80 -17.15 23.07 18.65
CA GLU A 80 -16.73 22.51 19.94
C GLU A 80 -16.41 21.01 19.81
N LYS A 81 -17.25 20.28 19.07
CA LYS A 81 -17.10 18.85 18.77
C LYS A 81 -16.82 18.64 17.28
N ARG A 82 -15.73 17.94 16.94
CA ARG A 82 -15.29 17.71 15.55
C ARG A 82 -15.01 16.24 15.27
N PRO A 83 -15.14 15.79 14.01
CA PRO A 83 -14.71 14.45 13.64
C PRO A 83 -13.21 14.26 13.92
N ALA A 84 -12.82 13.02 14.22
CA ALA A 84 -11.43 12.69 14.48
C ALA A 84 -10.94 11.54 13.61
N VAL A 85 -9.66 11.57 13.24
CA VAL A 85 -9.05 10.54 12.40
C VAL A 85 -7.74 10.05 13.02
N MET A 86 -7.63 8.74 13.18
CA MET A 86 -6.38 8.10 13.58
C MET A 86 -5.55 7.68 12.36
N HIS A 87 -4.31 8.15 12.30
CA HIS A 87 -3.27 7.69 11.40
C HIS A 87 -2.46 6.57 12.04
N ILE A 88 -2.26 5.48 11.30
CA ILE A 88 -1.40 4.36 11.69
C ILE A 88 -0.24 4.26 10.69
N HIS A 89 0.99 4.40 11.18
CA HIS A 89 2.18 4.35 10.32
C HIS A 89 2.52 2.92 9.88
N GLY A 90 3.27 2.82 8.78
CA GLY A 90 3.81 1.56 8.25
C GLY A 90 5.11 1.10 8.91
N GLY A 91 5.89 0.31 8.16
CA GLY A 91 7.12 -0.31 8.64
C GLY A 91 8.25 0.64 9.05
N GLY A 92 8.12 1.94 8.76
CA GLY A 92 9.05 2.97 9.24
C GLY A 92 8.95 3.27 10.76
N GLN A 93 7.99 2.65 11.47
CA GLN A 93 7.91 2.68 12.94
C GLN A 93 7.94 4.07 13.58
N ARG A 94 7.21 5.03 12.98
CA ARG A 94 7.22 6.43 13.41
C ARG A 94 5.86 7.10 13.27
N ALA A 95 5.32 7.64 14.36
CA ALA A 95 4.19 8.58 14.31
C ALA A 95 4.55 9.83 13.48
N SER A 96 3.64 10.26 12.61
CA SER A 96 3.87 11.34 11.63
C SER A 96 3.16 12.62 12.06
N LEU A 97 3.93 13.71 12.19
CA LEU A 97 3.38 15.05 12.43
C LEU A 97 2.73 15.59 11.15
N HIS A 98 3.33 15.30 9.99
CA HIS A 98 2.81 15.68 8.68
C HIS A 98 1.38 15.17 8.44
N GLU A 99 1.07 13.91 8.77
CA GLU A 99 -0.29 13.35 8.65
C GLU A 99 -1.27 14.04 9.62
N VAL A 100 -0.84 14.32 10.85
CA VAL A 100 -1.65 15.09 11.82
C VAL A 100 -1.91 16.50 11.31
N LYS A 101 -0.91 17.20 10.77
CA LYS A 101 -1.04 18.54 10.19
C LYS A 101 -2.00 18.57 9.00
N LEU A 102 -1.93 17.57 8.11
CA LEU A 102 -2.88 17.45 6.99
C LEU A 102 -4.32 17.42 7.50
N LEU A 103 -4.61 16.53 8.46
CA LEU A 103 -5.96 16.35 8.99
C LEU A 103 -6.43 17.56 9.81
N VAL A 104 -5.57 18.15 10.63
CA VAL A 104 -5.84 19.38 11.38
C VAL A 104 -6.14 20.55 10.45
N GLY A 105 -5.34 20.74 9.39
CA GLY A 105 -5.59 21.75 8.36
C GLY A 105 -6.92 21.55 7.61
N ARG A 106 -7.46 20.34 7.62
CA ARG A 106 -8.80 20.02 7.10
C ARG A 106 -9.91 20.12 8.14
N GLY A 107 -9.60 20.42 9.40
CA GLY A 107 -10.60 20.62 10.45
C GLY A 107 -10.87 19.39 11.35
N TYR A 108 -10.09 18.33 11.23
CA TYR A 108 -10.18 17.14 12.10
C TYR A 108 -9.35 17.30 13.36
N ALA A 109 -9.77 16.67 14.46
CA ALA A 109 -8.82 16.20 15.45
C ALA A 109 -8.09 14.99 14.89
N ALA A 110 -6.80 14.83 15.15
CA ALA A 110 -6.01 13.78 14.52
C ALA A 110 -5.00 13.18 15.49
N LEU A 111 -4.86 11.86 15.44
CA LEU A 111 -3.90 11.10 16.24
C LEU A 111 -3.02 10.24 15.33
N SER A 112 -1.71 10.41 15.38
CA SER A 112 -0.77 9.44 14.83
C SER A 112 -0.15 8.63 15.96
N VAL A 113 -0.51 7.35 16.06
CA VAL A 113 0.04 6.43 17.08
C VAL A 113 1.48 6.02 16.75
N ASN A 114 2.35 5.86 17.75
CA ASN A 114 3.74 5.41 17.57
C ASN A 114 3.94 3.98 18.06
N TRP A 115 3.44 2.97 17.35
CA TRP A 115 3.46 1.60 17.86
C TRP A 115 4.84 0.92 17.84
N GLY A 116 5.84 1.53 17.17
CA GLY A 116 7.17 0.95 17.03
C GLY A 116 7.99 0.81 18.33
N GLY A 117 7.78 1.66 19.34
CA GLY A 117 8.63 1.67 20.55
C GLY A 117 9.98 2.37 20.34
N SER A 118 10.61 2.93 21.39
CA SER A 118 12.03 3.34 21.31
C SER A 118 12.78 3.34 22.65
N GLY A 119 13.16 2.17 23.16
CA GLY A 119 14.08 2.16 24.30
C GLY A 119 15.42 2.89 24.03
N THR A 120 15.87 2.97 22.76
CA THR A 120 17.28 3.28 22.45
C THR A 120 17.54 4.33 21.35
N GLY A 121 16.50 4.80 20.64
CA GLY A 121 16.65 5.80 19.56
C GLY A 121 17.45 5.33 18.33
N LYS A 122 17.72 4.03 18.19
CA LYS A 122 18.36 3.45 17.00
C LYS A 122 17.31 2.83 16.07
N ALA A 123 17.50 3.04 14.76
CA ALA A 123 16.69 2.43 13.72
C ALA A 123 16.56 0.90 13.93
N PRO A 124 15.39 0.31 13.62
CA PRO A 124 14.26 0.94 12.93
C PRO A 124 13.35 1.77 13.85
N PHE A 125 13.68 1.94 15.13
CA PHE A 125 12.85 2.72 16.04
C PHE A 125 13.03 4.21 15.85
N HIS A 126 11.91 4.89 15.73
CA HIS A 126 11.88 6.33 15.71
C HIS A 126 10.97 6.85 16.81
N ALA A 127 11.49 7.81 17.56
CA ALA A 127 10.63 8.68 18.34
C ALA A 127 9.61 9.35 17.41
N PRO A 128 8.42 9.71 17.93
CA PRO A 128 7.44 10.48 17.18
C PRO A 128 8.12 11.61 16.41
N GLU A 129 7.61 11.92 15.22
CA GLU A 129 8.12 13.04 14.47
C GLU A 129 8.16 14.33 15.30
N GLY A 130 9.31 14.99 15.33
CA GLY A 130 9.52 16.20 16.14
C GLY A 130 9.80 15.96 17.63
N ALA A 131 9.89 14.71 18.11
CA ALA A 131 10.26 14.40 19.50
C ALA A 131 11.66 14.91 19.86
N LEU A 132 11.80 15.42 21.09
CA LEU A 132 13.05 15.92 21.64
C LEU A 132 13.84 14.82 22.36
N PRO A 133 15.16 15.02 22.58
CA PRO A 133 15.94 14.10 23.39
C PRO A 133 15.31 13.92 24.78
N ARG A 134 15.13 12.66 25.21
CA ARG A 134 14.54 12.23 26.49
C ARG A 134 13.02 12.34 26.62
N ASP A 135 12.29 12.78 25.60
CA ASP A 135 10.84 12.64 25.62
C ASP A 135 10.47 11.15 25.82
N PRO A 136 9.54 10.82 26.73
CA PRO A 136 9.12 9.45 26.91
C PRO A 136 8.45 8.93 25.63
N ASN A 137 8.79 7.71 25.23
CA ASN A 137 8.24 7.08 24.04
C ASN A 137 7.41 5.83 24.39
N THR A 138 6.87 5.18 23.37
CA THR A 138 6.23 3.89 23.46
C THR A 138 7.15 2.88 24.14
N ASP A 139 6.59 2.23 25.15
CA ASP A 139 7.19 1.21 25.97
C ASP A 139 6.17 0.09 26.11
N TRP A 140 6.42 -1.05 25.50
CA TRP A 140 5.51 -2.19 25.53
C TRP A 140 5.63 -3.04 26.81
N GLY A 141 6.48 -2.63 27.75
CA GLY A 141 6.63 -3.30 29.04
C GLY A 141 7.14 -4.73 28.89
N ALA A 142 6.28 -5.71 29.18
CA ALA A 142 6.65 -7.13 29.17
C ALA A 142 6.52 -7.81 27.79
N VAL A 143 5.82 -7.20 26.83
CA VAL A 143 5.66 -7.71 25.46
C VAL A 143 6.43 -6.85 24.47
N ASP A 144 6.60 -7.33 23.24
CA ASP A 144 7.21 -6.55 22.15
C ASP A 144 6.55 -6.88 20.81
N PRO A 145 5.53 -6.12 20.39
CA PRO A 145 4.88 -6.32 19.10
C PRO A 145 5.53 -5.53 17.96
N SER A 146 6.75 -5.01 18.15
CA SER A 146 7.49 -4.27 17.13
C SER A 146 8.15 -5.20 16.10
N GLN A 147 8.74 -4.62 15.04
CA GLN A 147 9.52 -5.42 14.07
C GLN A 147 10.88 -5.90 14.58
N LEU A 148 11.27 -5.62 15.84
CA LEU A 148 12.42 -6.32 16.43
C LEU A 148 12.08 -7.73 16.87
N ASN A 149 10.81 -8.00 17.16
CA ASN A 149 10.34 -9.33 17.51
C ASN A 149 9.79 -10.03 16.25
N VAL A 150 10.67 -10.17 15.24
CA VAL A 150 10.35 -10.64 13.88
C VAL A 150 9.56 -11.95 13.82
N PRO A 151 9.74 -12.95 14.71
CA PRO A 151 8.90 -14.13 14.65
C PRO A 151 7.40 -13.83 14.78
N GLY A 152 6.97 -12.69 15.34
CA GLY A 152 5.60 -12.49 15.81
C GLY A 152 4.56 -12.07 14.77
N TYR A 153 4.90 -11.61 13.56
CA TYR A 153 3.86 -11.23 12.56
C TYR A 153 3.35 -12.42 11.75
N ASP A 154 4.14 -13.48 11.69
CA ASP A 154 3.89 -14.74 11.02
C ASP A 154 3.85 -15.91 12.01
N SER A 155 3.68 -15.68 13.32
CA SER A 155 3.66 -16.74 14.34
C SER A 155 2.55 -16.55 15.36
N ILE A 156 2.05 -17.68 15.85
CA ILE A 156 1.19 -17.80 17.03
C ILE A 156 1.85 -18.62 18.15
N LEU A 157 3.10 -19.03 17.97
CA LEU A 157 3.88 -19.73 18.98
C LEU A 157 4.16 -18.82 20.20
N PRO A 158 4.28 -19.41 21.40
CA PRO A 158 4.62 -18.66 22.61
C PRO A 158 6.04 -18.12 22.58
N GLY A 159 6.31 -17.16 23.48
CA GLY A 159 7.66 -16.73 23.77
C GLY A 159 7.72 -15.57 24.78
N PRO A 160 8.92 -15.20 25.24
CA PRO A 160 9.09 -14.26 26.36
C PRO A 160 8.55 -12.85 26.07
N LYS A 161 8.38 -12.50 24.78
CA LYS A 161 7.89 -11.19 24.34
C LYS A 161 6.48 -11.24 23.72
N GLN A 162 5.87 -12.42 23.72
CA GLN A 162 4.51 -12.67 23.29
C GLN A 162 3.55 -12.55 24.47
N PHE A 163 2.24 -12.54 24.17
CA PHE A 163 1.19 -12.47 25.18
C PHE A 163 1.26 -13.66 26.15
N PHE A 164 1.32 -14.88 25.62
CA PHE A 164 1.55 -16.12 26.37
C PHE A 164 2.99 -16.64 26.15
N GLU A 165 3.59 -17.16 27.22
CA GLU A 165 5.00 -17.63 27.23
C GLU A 165 5.11 -19.15 27.14
N ASP A 166 4.01 -19.85 27.36
CA ASP A 166 3.96 -21.29 27.63
C ASP A 166 3.08 -22.08 26.65
N ARG A 167 2.22 -21.40 25.89
CA ARG A 167 1.28 -22.04 24.96
C ARG A 167 1.08 -21.29 23.66
N GLU A 168 0.82 -22.04 22.60
CA GLU A 168 0.40 -21.50 21.31
C GLU A 168 -0.96 -20.80 21.44
N HIS A 169 -1.08 -19.61 20.85
CA HIS A 169 -2.29 -18.81 20.94
C HIS A 169 -2.28 -17.66 19.92
N PRO A 170 -3.42 -17.29 19.28
CA PRO A 170 -3.49 -16.16 18.35
C PRO A 170 -3.06 -14.82 18.94
N LYS A 171 -3.32 -14.58 20.23
CA LYS A 171 -2.83 -13.39 20.97
C LYS A 171 -1.30 -13.25 20.97
N ASN A 172 -0.55 -14.32 20.68
CA ASN A 172 0.92 -14.27 20.54
C ASN A 172 1.37 -13.58 19.24
N CYS A 173 0.48 -13.44 18.25
CA CYS A 173 0.79 -12.72 17.04
C CYS A 173 0.85 -11.21 17.31
N ASN A 174 1.89 -10.54 16.83
CA ASN A 174 2.10 -9.10 17.02
C ASN A 174 0.95 -8.27 16.47
N TRP A 175 0.24 -8.73 15.42
CA TRP A 175 -0.95 -8.06 14.90
C TRP A 175 -2.04 -7.88 15.95
N TYR A 176 -2.19 -8.81 16.90
CA TYR A 176 -3.16 -8.70 18.00
C TYR A 176 -2.79 -7.52 18.91
N LEU A 177 -1.57 -7.50 19.45
CA LEU A 177 -1.10 -6.45 20.36
C LEU A 177 -1.08 -5.05 19.70
N LEU A 178 -0.69 -4.97 18.43
CA LEU A 178 -0.73 -3.69 17.70
C LEU A 178 -2.16 -3.20 17.47
N THR A 179 -3.09 -4.10 17.14
CA THR A 179 -4.52 -3.76 16.97
C THR A 179 -5.12 -3.30 18.29
N LEU A 180 -4.80 -3.99 19.39
CA LEU A 180 -5.18 -3.60 20.75
C LEU A 180 -4.71 -2.17 21.06
N GLY A 181 -3.44 -1.86 20.81
CA GLY A 181 -2.89 -0.51 21.00
C GLY A 181 -3.59 0.54 20.14
N CYS A 182 -3.96 0.22 18.90
CA CYS A 182 -4.72 1.13 18.03
C CYS A 182 -6.15 1.37 18.53
N ARG A 183 -6.85 0.34 19.02
CA ARG A 183 -8.19 0.48 19.64
C ARG A 183 -8.15 1.35 20.90
N ARG A 184 -7.04 1.29 21.66
CA ARG A 184 -6.77 2.23 22.78
C ARG A 184 -6.52 3.66 22.30
N GLY A 185 -5.87 3.83 21.14
CA GLY A 185 -5.75 5.13 20.46
C GLY A 185 -7.11 5.74 20.07
N LEU A 186 -8.08 4.92 19.65
CA LEU A 186 -9.46 5.39 19.44
C LEU A 186 -10.12 5.83 20.75
N THR A 187 -9.92 5.09 21.85
CA THR A 187 -10.39 5.51 23.19
C THR A 187 -9.77 6.84 23.61
N PHE A 188 -8.48 7.07 23.31
CA PHE A 188 -7.85 8.36 23.55
C PHE A 188 -8.57 9.48 22.79
N LEU A 189 -8.79 9.31 21.48
CA LEU A 189 -9.51 10.30 20.66
C LEU A 189 -10.91 10.57 21.20
N GLU A 190 -11.69 9.52 21.46
CA GLU A 190 -13.06 9.60 21.95
C GLU A 190 -13.20 10.42 23.25
N ARG A 191 -12.19 10.38 24.13
CA ARG A 191 -12.21 11.08 25.43
C ARG A 191 -11.79 12.54 25.36
N GLN A 192 -11.26 13.03 24.23
CA GLN A 192 -10.86 14.44 24.12
C GLN A 192 -12.09 15.35 24.03
N GLU A 193 -12.05 16.50 24.72
CA GLU A 193 -13.17 17.43 24.81
C GLU A 193 -13.62 17.94 23.44
N GLU A 194 -12.68 18.12 22.52
CA GLU A 194 -12.92 18.63 21.18
C GLU A 194 -13.43 17.57 20.19
N VAL A 195 -13.47 16.29 20.55
CA VAL A 195 -13.79 15.18 19.63
C VAL A 195 -15.26 14.77 19.73
N ASP A 196 -15.90 14.62 18.56
CA ASP A 196 -17.19 13.96 18.35
C ASP A 196 -16.95 12.44 18.24
N ALA A 197 -17.30 11.71 19.31
CA ALA A 197 -17.11 10.27 19.43
C ALA A 197 -17.85 9.45 18.35
N GLU A 198 -18.92 10.01 17.76
CA GLU A 198 -19.69 9.34 16.72
C GLU A 198 -19.07 9.49 15.33
N LYS A 199 -17.89 10.12 15.20
CA LYS A 199 -17.27 10.45 13.91
C LYS A 199 -15.77 10.16 13.91
N LEU A 200 -15.41 8.93 14.25
CA LEU A 200 -14.02 8.46 14.22
C LEU A 200 -13.69 7.77 12.89
N GLY A 201 -12.55 8.13 12.30
CA GLY A 201 -11.99 7.47 11.12
C GLY A 201 -10.63 6.84 11.41
N VAL A 202 -10.22 5.88 10.59
CA VAL A 202 -8.86 5.31 10.64
C VAL A 202 -8.25 5.17 9.25
N HIS A 203 -7.01 5.56 9.09
CA HIS A 203 -6.23 5.25 7.89
C HIS A 203 -4.83 4.80 8.26
N GLY A 204 -4.19 4.10 7.34
CA GLY A 204 -2.80 3.74 7.51
C GLY A 204 -2.17 3.24 6.22
N PHE A 205 -0.85 3.26 6.21
CA PHE A 205 -0.04 2.91 5.05
C PHE A 205 0.79 1.67 5.37
N SER A 206 0.88 0.70 4.45
CA SER A 206 1.67 -0.53 4.61
C SER A 206 1.16 -1.38 5.78
N MET A 207 2.01 -1.68 6.77
CA MET A 207 1.59 -2.28 8.05
C MET A 207 0.48 -1.47 8.74
N GLY A 208 0.45 -0.15 8.55
CA GLY A 208 -0.65 0.69 9.01
C GLY A 208 -1.96 0.45 8.26
N GLY A 209 -1.89 0.10 6.97
CA GLY A 209 -3.05 -0.32 6.18
C GLY A 209 -3.61 -1.66 6.66
N HIS A 210 -2.74 -2.59 7.08
CA HIS A 210 -3.12 -3.83 7.76
C HIS A 210 -3.87 -3.52 9.07
N LEU A 211 -3.31 -2.66 9.90
CA LEU A 211 -3.93 -2.26 11.16
C LEU A 211 -5.23 -1.49 10.96
N ALA A 212 -5.36 -0.66 9.91
CA ALA A 212 -6.63 -0.01 9.59
C ALA A 212 -7.73 -1.03 9.29
N MET A 213 -7.42 -2.13 8.59
CA MET A 213 -8.36 -3.24 8.37
C MET A 213 -8.71 -3.98 9.66
N TYR A 214 -7.72 -4.30 10.50
CA TYR A 214 -7.97 -4.94 11.79
C TYR A 214 -8.87 -4.09 12.70
N VAL A 215 -8.55 -2.79 12.84
CA VAL A 215 -9.30 -1.86 13.68
C VAL A 215 -10.72 -1.67 13.13
N ALA A 216 -10.89 -1.48 11.82
CA ALA A 216 -12.22 -1.37 11.20
C ALA A 216 -13.07 -2.64 11.37
N GLY A 217 -12.44 -3.82 11.46
CA GLY A 217 -13.12 -5.11 11.68
C GLY A 217 -13.37 -5.48 13.15
N THR A 218 -12.86 -4.69 14.11
CA THR A 218 -12.91 -5.01 15.54
C THR A 218 -13.44 -3.89 16.44
N ASP A 219 -13.64 -2.69 15.89
CA ASP A 219 -14.05 -1.52 16.68
C ASP A 219 -15.18 -0.76 15.98
N GLU A 220 -16.40 -0.85 16.52
CA GLU A 220 -17.63 -0.28 15.91
C GLU A 220 -17.68 1.26 15.95
N ARG A 221 -16.76 1.90 16.70
CA ARG A 221 -16.63 3.37 16.73
C ARG A 221 -16.08 3.91 15.41
N VAL A 222 -15.37 3.09 14.63
CA VAL A 222 -14.87 3.49 13.31
C VAL A 222 -16.04 3.67 12.33
N LYS A 223 -16.19 4.88 11.79
CA LYS A 223 -17.25 5.25 10.84
C LYS A 223 -16.78 5.42 9.41
N ALA A 224 -15.47 5.41 9.16
CA ALA A 224 -14.88 5.29 7.84
C ALA A 224 -13.43 4.81 7.96
N ALA A 225 -12.94 4.01 7.01
CA ALA A 225 -11.52 3.66 6.98
C ALA A 225 -10.89 3.67 5.59
N VAL A 226 -9.59 3.98 5.56
CA VAL A 226 -8.80 4.09 4.33
C VAL A 226 -7.47 3.32 4.47
N PRO A 227 -7.47 1.99 4.28
CA PRO A 227 -6.23 1.22 4.19
C PRO A 227 -5.45 1.57 2.91
N ALA A 228 -4.12 1.65 3.01
CA ALA A 228 -3.24 1.90 1.87
C ALA A 228 -2.06 0.94 1.79
N VAL A 229 -1.75 0.48 0.56
CA VAL A 229 -0.62 -0.43 0.22
C VAL A 229 -0.43 -1.60 1.19
N GLY A 230 -1.56 -2.24 1.53
CA GLY A 230 -1.66 -3.32 2.50
C GLY A 230 -3.12 -3.60 2.79
N GLY A 231 -3.44 -4.74 3.42
CA GLY A 231 -4.81 -5.14 3.75
C GLY A 231 -5.32 -6.27 2.88
N ALA A 232 -4.41 -7.03 2.26
CA ALA A 232 -4.73 -8.24 1.51
C ALA A 232 -4.82 -9.44 2.48
N GLY A 233 -5.91 -10.20 2.42
CA GLY A 233 -6.09 -11.48 3.12
C GLY A 233 -5.45 -12.65 2.37
N TRP A 234 -5.67 -13.88 2.86
CA TRP A 234 -5.09 -15.13 2.31
C TRP A 234 -3.57 -15.11 2.12
N THR A 235 -2.85 -14.28 2.88
CA THR A 235 -1.37 -14.18 2.78
C THR A 235 -0.67 -15.49 3.15
N TRP A 236 -1.35 -16.35 3.92
CA TRP A 236 -0.92 -17.69 4.28
C TRP A 236 -1.17 -18.74 3.19
N GLN A 237 -2.01 -18.45 2.19
CA GLN A 237 -2.33 -19.37 1.11
C GLN A 237 -1.22 -19.33 0.04
N PRO A 238 -0.78 -20.48 -0.50
CA PRO A 238 0.09 -20.51 -1.67
C PRO A 238 -0.66 -20.17 -2.97
N HIS A 239 -0.06 -19.33 -3.82
CA HIS A 239 -0.61 -18.91 -5.12
C HIS A 239 0.23 -19.48 -6.27
N PRO A 240 -0.38 -20.17 -7.26
CA PRO A 240 0.31 -20.62 -8.45
C PRO A 240 0.50 -19.49 -9.46
N PHE A 241 1.70 -19.39 -10.02
CA PHE A 241 2.09 -18.49 -11.11
C PHE A 241 2.74 -19.28 -12.25
N LEU A 242 2.99 -18.63 -13.40
CA LEU A 242 3.55 -19.30 -14.60
C LEU A 242 4.82 -20.10 -14.32
N GLN A 243 5.64 -19.64 -13.38
CA GLN A 243 6.96 -20.22 -13.11
C GLN A 243 7.09 -20.71 -11.66
N GLY A 244 6.01 -21.07 -10.97
CA GLY A 244 6.11 -21.65 -9.63
C GLY A 244 4.96 -21.30 -8.72
N VAL A 245 5.18 -21.48 -7.41
CA VAL A 245 4.20 -21.17 -6.36
C VAL A 245 4.86 -20.21 -5.38
N GLU A 246 4.15 -19.15 -5.02
CA GLU A 246 4.60 -18.15 -4.07
C GLU A 246 3.60 -18.02 -2.93
N GLN A 247 4.08 -17.60 -1.77
CA GLN A 247 3.29 -17.44 -0.56
C GLN A 247 3.85 -16.25 0.21
N GLN A 248 2.99 -15.32 0.62
CA GLN A 248 3.44 -14.09 1.28
C GLN A 248 3.91 -14.36 2.71
N VAL A 249 3.14 -15.13 3.47
CA VAL A 249 3.36 -15.40 4.90
C VAL A 249 3.43 -16.89 5.14
N ARG A 250 4.53 -17.36 5.75
CA ARG A 250 4.68 -18.75 6.19
C ARG A 250 4.43 -18.82 7.68
N VAL A 251 3.19 -19.13 8.06
CA VAL A 251 2.76 -19.14 9.46
C VAL A 251 3.54 -20.20 10.27
N LYS A 252 4.00 -19.81 11.45
CA LYS A 252 4.60 -20.67 12.48
C LYS A 252 3.56 -20.97 13.56
N GLY A 253 3.28 -22.25 13.76
CA GLY A 253 2.14 -22.73 14.55
C GLY A 253 1.03 -23.24 13.63
N ASN A 254 -0.17 -23.36 14.18
CA ASN A 254 -1.36 -23.85 13.50
C ASN A 254 -1.89 -22.83 12.49
N VAL A 255 -1.70 -23.14 11.21
CA VAL A 255 -2.10 -22.28 10.09
C VAL A 255 -3.61 -22.06 10.03
N ASP A 256 -4.42 -23.10 10.27
CA ASP A 256 -5.88 -22.99 10.26
C ASP A 256 -6.38 -22.09 11.41
N TRP A 257 -5.72 -22.18 12.57
CA TRP A 257 -6.02 -21.32 13.71
C TRP A 257 -5.66 -19.86 13.43
N PHE A 258 -4.49 -19.61 12.82
CA PHE A 258 -4.12 -18.28 12.34
C PHE A 258 -5.14 -17.75 11.30
N ALA A 259 -5.51 -18.57 10.31
CA ALA A 259 -6.42 -18.16 9.23
C ALA A 259 -7.77 -17.70 9.78
N ARG A 260 -8.38 -18.47 10.69
CA ARG A 260 -9.72 -18.16 11.25
C ARG A 260 -9.74 -17.07 12.32
N THR A 261 -8.58 -16.68 12.87
CA THR A 261 -8.49 -15.70 13.98
C THR A 261 -7.73 -14.41 13.66
N LEU A 262 -6.81 -14.44 12.70
CA LEU A 262 -5.90 -13.33 12.38
C LEU A 262 -5.94 -12.94 10.90
N SER A 263 -6.18 -13.85 9.96
CA SER A 263 -6.19 -13.45 8.54
C SER A 263 -7.38 -12.57 8.16
N PHE A 264 -7.19 -11.59 7.26
CA PHE A 264 -8.19 -10.54 7.01
C PHE A 264 -9.52 -11.03 6.44
N GLU A 265 -9.56 -12.20 5.77
CA GLU A 265 -10.81 -12.81 5.34
C GLU A 265 -11.74 -13.17 6.52
N SER A 266 -11.20 -13.28 7.73
CA SER A 266 -11.97 -13.48 8.97
C SER A 266 -12.46 -12.15 9.60
N TYR A 267 -11.85 -11.03 9.23
CA TYR A 267 -12.17 -9.68 9.73
C TYR A 267 -13.08 -8.90 8.77
N ALA A 268 -12.89 -9.05 7.46
CA ALA A 268 -13.65 -8.33 6.44
C ALA A 268 -15.19 -8.46 6.59
N PRO A 269 -15.77 -9.64 6.89
CA PRO A 269 -17.21 -9.77 7.16
C PRO A 269 -17.72 -9.00 8.39
N LYS A 270 -16.81 -8.56 9.28
CA LYS A 270 -17.13 -7.84 10.52
C LYS A 270 -17.05 -6.34 10.38
N ILE A 271 -16.51 -5.83 9.27
CA ILE A 271 -16.42 -4.39 9.02
C ILE A 271 -17.84 -3.81 8.90
N ARG A 272 -18.09 -2.70 9.62
CA ARG A 272 -19.38 -1.99 9.67
C ARG A 272 -19.30 -0.54 9.20
N CYS A 273 -18.19 -0.16 8.57
CA CYS A 273 -17.99 1.17 8.01
C CYS A 273 -17.60 1.15 6.53
N PRO A 274 -17.81 2.26 5.81
CA PRO A 274 -17.28 2.48 4.47
C PRO A 274 -15.75 2.36 4.39
N ILE A 275 -15.26 1.57 3.43
CA ILE A 275 -13.83 1.36 3.16
C ILE A 275 -13.46 1.93 1.79
N LEU A 276 -12.38 2.70 1.72
CA LEU A 276 -11.71 3.02 0.45
C LEU A 276 -10.29 2.45 0.46
N HIS A 277 -10.01 1.50 -0.42
CA HIS A 277 -8.68 0.91 -0.53
C HIS A 277 -7.87 1.64 -1.60
N ARG A 278 -6.66 2.08 -1.26
CA ARG A 278 -5.77 2.79 -2.20
C ARG A 278 -4.37 2.20 -2.23
N SER A 279 -3.85 1.85 -3.40
CA SER A 279 -2.55 1.17 -3.50
C SER A 279 -1.97 1.23 -4.91
N GLY A 280 -0.74 0.75 -5.10
CA GLY A 280 -0.18 0.49 -6.42
C GLY A 280 -0.68 -0.85 -6.96
N THR A 281 -0.88 -0.97 -8.27
CA THR A 281 -1.34 -2.24 -8.87
C THR A 281 -0.33 -3.37 -8.72
N ASN A 282 0.94 -3.03 -8.47
CA ASN A 282 2.06 -3.95 -8.34
C ASN A 282 2.62 -3.98 -6.91
N ASP A 283 1.81 -3.63 -5.93
CA ASP A 283 2.22 -3.59 -4.54
C ASP A 283 2.64 -4.96 -4.01
N PHE A 284 3.83 -5.04 -3.42
CA PHE A 284 4.37 -6.29 -2.89
C PHE A 284 3.69 -6.76 -1.60
N HIS A 285 3.05 -5.84 -0.86
CA HIS A 285 2.53 -6.07 0.48
C HIS A 285 1.01 -6.34 0.49
N GLY A 286 0.26 -5.60 -0.31
CA GLY A 286 -1.17 -5.75 -0.56
C GLY A 286 -1.41 -6.12 -2.01
N TRP A 287 -1.27 -7.40 -2.34
CA TRP A 287 -1.50 -7.91 -3.70
C TRP A 287 -2.91 -7.53 -4.17
N MET A 288 -3.00 -6.77 -5.26
CA MET A 288 -4.25 -6.20 -5.76
C MET A 288 -5.39 -7.23 -5.84
N ASP A 289 -5.11 -8.42 -6.35
CA ASP A 289 -6.05 -9.53 -6.49
C ASP A 289 -6.63 -9.96 -5.14
N ASP A 290 -5.77 -10.16 -4.15
CA ASP A 290 -6.19 -10.58 -2.81
C ASP A 290 -6.89 -9.44 -2.07
N VAL A 291 -6.53 -8.17 -2.32
CA VAL A 291 -7.28 -7.01 -1.83
C VAL A 291 -8.72 -7.04 -2.34
N TYR A 292 -8.93 -7.24 -3.65
CA TYR A 292 -10.29 -7.39 -4.20
C TYR A 292 -11.01 -8.60 -3.61
N ARG A 293 -10.32 -9.74 -3.49
CA ARG A 293 -10.86 -10.97 -2.87
C ARG A 293 -11.30 -10.70 -1.42
N THR A 294 -10.53 -9.92 -0.65
CA THR A 294 -10.81 -9.62 0.76
C THR A 294 -11.97 -8.67 0.88
N ASN A 295 -11.93 -7.58 0.13
CA ASN A 295 -12.97 -6.56 0.18
C ASN A 295 -14.32 -7.07 -0.32
N ARG A 296 -14.36 -8.09 -1.18
CA ARG A 296 -15.62 -8.77 -1.58
C ARG A 296 -16.38 -9.40 -0.41
N LEU A 297 -15.69 -9.68 0.71
CA LEU A 297 -16.31 -10.21 1.93
C LEU A 297 -16.93 -9.12 2.80
N ILE A 298 -16.66 -7.85 2.53
CA ILE A 298 -17.28 -6.72 3.23
C ILE A 298 -18.68 -6.55 2.66
N GLN A 299 -19.70 -6.78 3.51
CA GLN A 299 -21.09 -6.75 3.10
C GLN A 299 -21.79 -5.50 3.64
N ASN A 300 -22.74 -4.97 2.87
CA ASN A 300 -23.60 -3.85 3.25
C ASN A 300 -22.84 -2.55 3.62
N GLN A 301 -21.64 -2.37 3.06
CA GLN A 301 -20.83 -1.15 3.24
C GLN A 301 -20.38 -0.63 1.88
N ALA A 302 -20.24 0.69 1.76
CA ALA A 302 -19.62 1.29 0.59
C ALA A 302 -18.14 0.86 0.53
N THR A 303 -17.72 0.32 -0.61
CA THR A 303 -16.35 -0.08 -0.87
C THR A 303 -15.83 0.62 -2.12
N GLY A 304 -14.82 1.47 -1.96
CA GLY A 304 -14.13 2.19 -3.03
C GLY A 304 -12.72 1.65 -3.28
N TYR A 305 -12.22 1.85 -4.49
CA TYR A 305 -10.87 1.47 -4.91
C TYR A 305 -10.20 2.62 -5.67
N SER A 306 -8.89 2.78 -5.47
CA SER A 306 -8.08 3.70 -6.25
C SER A 306 -6.68 3.14 -6.43
N TRP A 307 -6.29 2.88 -7.68
CA TRP A 307 -5.03 2.21 -8.00
C TRP A 307 -4.08 3.08 -8.81
N SER A 308 -2.82 3.06 -8.41
CA SER A 308 -1.69 3.61 -9.17
C SER A 308 -1.09 2.54 -10.07
N PRO A 309 -1.28 2.62 -11.41
CA PRO A 309 -0.77 1.63 -12.34
C PRO A 309 0.76 1.50 -12.27
N HIS A 310 1.26 0.27 -12.37
CA HIS A 310 2.68 -0.14 -12.37
C HIS A 310 3.50 0.17 -11.09
N LEU A 311 3.02 1.07 -10.23
CA LEU A 311 3.69 1.41 -8.97
C LEU A 311 3.70 0.25 -7.99
N ASN A 312 4.80 0.16 -7.25
CA ASN A 312 4.98 -0.73 -6.12
C ASN A 312 5.11 0.11 -4.84
N HIS A 313 4.25 -0.13 -3.86
CA HIS A 313 4.30 0.48 -2.53
C HIS A 313 4.30 2.01 -2.48
N ARG A 314 3.61 2.62 -3.44
CA ARG A 314 3.49 4.08 -3.64
C ARG A 314 2.14 4.42 -4.26
N LEU A 315 1.77 5.69 -4.16
CA LEU A 315 0.54 6.25 -4.71
C LEU A 315 0.88 7.47 -5.57
N ASP A 316 0.11 7.67 -6.63
CA ASP A 316 0.04 8.92 -7.38
C ASP A 316 -0.80 9.95 -6.62
N PRO A 317 -0.65 11.25 -6.89
CA PRO A 317 -1.44 12.30 -6.23
C PRO A 317 -2.96 12.12 -6.33
N GLU A 318 -3.46 11.72 -7.51
CA GLU A 318 -4.88 11.48 -7.77
C GLU A 318 -5.43 10.28 -6.98
N VAL A 319 -4.56 9.35 -6.59
CA VAL A 319 -4.88 8.21 -5.72
C VAL A 319 -4.73 8.60 -4.25
N ALA A 320 -3.72 9.38 -3.91
CA ALA A 320 -3.45 9.83 -2.54
C ALA A 320 -4.56 10.75 -2.01
N VAL A 321 -5.11 11.64 -2.84
CA VAL A 321 -6.16 12.61 -2.45
C VAL A 321 -7.48 11.94 -2.07
N THR A 322 -7.70 10.68 -2.45
CA THR A 322 -8.94 9.94 -2.11
C THR A 322 -9.18 9.82 -0.60
N MET A 323 -8.11 9.75 0.22
CA MET A 323 -8.24 9.60 1.67
C MET A 323 -8.94 10.77 2.34
N PRO A 324 -8.43 12.03 2.23
CA PRO A 324 -9.09 13.14 2.87
C PRO A 324 -10.51 13.35 2.35
N LEU A 325 -10.75 13.10 1.06
CA LEU A 325 -12.07 13.22 0.44
C LEU A 325 -13.07 12.17 0.95
N TRP A 326 -12.62 10.93 1.17
CA TRP A 326 -13.43 9.87 1.77
C TRP A 326 -13.89 10.23 3.18
N PHE A 327 -12.97 10.73 4.01
CA PHE A 327 -13.31 11.20 5.35
C PHE A 327 -14.21 12.43 5.31
N ASP A 328 -13.96 13.38 4.41
CA ASP A 328 -14.81 14.58 4.30
C ASP A 328 -16.24 14.19 3.94
N HIS A 329 -16.45 13.18 3.10
CA HIS A 329 -17.77 12.64 2.84
C HIS A 329 -18.40 12.01 4.10
N PHE A 330 -17.79 10.97 4.66
CA PHE A 330 -18.44 10.14 5.67
C PHE A 330 -18.43 10.72 7.10
N LEU A 331 -17.45 11.55 7.43
CA LEU A 331 -17.30 12.12 8.78
C LEU A 331 -17.77 13.58 8.86
N LYS A 332 -17.88 14.31 7.74
CA LYS A 332 -18.39 15.69 7.75
C LYS A 332 -19.70 15.89 6.98
N GLY A 333 -20.18 14.86 6.27
CA GLY A 333 -21.31 15.01 5.35
C GLY A 333 -20.95 15.85 4.11
N GLY A 334 -19.67 15.89 3.73
CA GLY A 334 -19.19 16.56 2.54
C GLY A 334 -19.58 15.84 1.25
N PRO A 335 -19.19 16.39 0.08
CA PRO A 335 -19.47 15.80 -1.22
C PRO A 335 -18.95 14.36 -1.32
N ALA A 336 -19.77 13.47 -1.88
CA ALA A 336 -19.37 12.10 -2.13
C ALA A 336 -18.29 12.02 -3.22
N LEU A 337 -17.40 11.02 -3.10
CA LEU A 337 -16.62 10.59 -4.25
C LEU A 337 -17.54 9.90 -5.26
N PRO A 338 -17.22 9.96 -6.57
CA PRO A 338 -17.94 9.21 -7.58
C PRO A 338 -18.00 7.72 -7.24
N ALA A 339 -19.11 7.07 -7.60
CA ALA A 339 -19.27 5.64 -7.38
C ALA A 339 -18.22 4.82 -8.14
N THR A 340 -17.90 3.62 -7.64
CA THR A 340 -17.05 2.64 -8.32
C THR A 340 -17.55 2.42 -9.76
N PRO A 341 -16.74 2.69 -10.80
CA PRO A 341 -17.14 2.52 -12.18
C PRO A 341 -17.62 1.10 -12.47
N VAL A 342 -18.78 0.99 -13.14
CA VAL A 342 -19.35 -0.30 -13.52
C VAL A 342 -18.69 -0.76 -14.80
N THR A 343 -18.17 -1.99 -14.83
CA THR A 343 -17.46 -2.54 -15.98
C THR A 343 -17.99 -3.90 -16.40
N SER A 344 -17.92 -4.20 -17.70
CA SER A 344 -18.28 -5.49 -18.27
C SER A 344 -17.18 -5.94 -19.23
N LEU A 345 -16.63 -7.14 -18.97
CA LEU A 345 -15.63 -7.77 -19.82
C LEU A 345 -16.31 -8.78 -20.76
N THR A 346 -16.15 -8.59 -22.06
CA THR A 346 -16.51 -9.58 -23.08
C THR A 346 -15.23 -10.21 -23.61
N LEU A 347 -15.18 -11.54 -23.71
CA LEU A 347 -13.99 -12.26 -24.19
C LEU A 347 -13.99 -12.49 -25.71
N ALA A 348 -15.14 -12.73 -26.33
CA ALA A 348 -15.25 -13.13 -27.74
C ALA A 348 -16.28 -12.29 -28.51
N PRO A 349 -16.08 -12.04 -29.82
CA PRO A 349 -14.99 -12.56 -30.67
C PRO A 349 -13.65 -11.83 -30.48
N ARG A 350 -13.67 -10.65 -29.86
CA ARG A 350 -12.49 -9.86 -29.51
C ARG A 350 -12.62 -9.42 -28.05
N PRO A 351 -11.61 -9.65 -27.19
CA PRO A 351 -11.68 -9.22 -25.81
C PRO A 351 -11.85 -7.72 -25.71
N GLU A 352 -12.73 -7.27 -24.83
CA GLU A 352 -13.18 -5.90 -24.74
C GLU A 352 -13.71 -5.58 -23.34
N LEU A 353 -13.37 -4.39 -22.83
CA LEU A 353 -13.90 -3.88 -21.57
C LEU A 353 -14.77 -2.64 -21.83
N TRP A 354 -16.04 -2.73 -21.45
CA TRP A 354 -16.94 -1.59 -21.34
C TRP A 354 -16.85 -0.97 -19.95
N VAL A 355 -16.90 0.36 -19.89
CA VAL A 355 -16.85 1.16 -18.65
C VAL A 355 -17.99 2.16 -18.66
N SER A 356 -18.83 2.13 -17.63
CA SER A 356 -19.83 3.15 -17.34
C SER A 356 -19.33 4.00 -16.16
N GLU A 357 -19.08 5.28 -16.43
CA GLU A 357 -18.58 6.23 -15.41
C GLU A 357 -19.72 6.89 -14.62
N ASP A 358 -19.44 7.36 -13.42
CA ASP A 358 -20.38 8.18 -12.65
C ASP A 358 -20.24 9.66 -13.02
N ARG A 359 -20.98 10.06 -14.05
CA ARG A 359 -20.98 11.45 -14.56
C ARG A 359 -21.87 12.40 -13.76
N LYS A 360 -22.60 11.90 -12.76
CA LYS A 360 -23.55 12.70 -11.97
C LYS A 360 -22.87 13.37 -10.78
N THR A 361 -21.85 12.71 -10.22
CA THR A 361 -21.15 13.18 -9.03
C THR A 361 -20.08 14.24 -9.38
N LEU A 362 -19.20 13.96 -10.34
CA LEU A 362 -18.14 14.89 -10.78
C LEU A 362 -17.93 14.79 -12.31
N PRO A 363 -17.39 15.86 -12.95
CA PRO A 363 -17.00 15.80 -14.36
C PRO A 363 -15.88 14.78 -14.59
N VAL A 364 -16.05 13.91 -15.59
CA VAL A 364 -15.01 12.95 -16.00
C VAL A 364 -13.93 13.69 -16.81
N ALA A 365 -12.69 13.69 -16.31
CA ALA A 365 -11.53 14.24 -17.00
C ALA A 365 -11.01 13.25 -18.06
N ARG A 366 -10.80 11.99 -17.66
CA ARG A 366 -10.28 10.93 -18.51
C ARG A 366 -10.64 9.54 -17.99
N VAL A 367 -10.61 8.57 -18.90
CA VAL A 367 -10.80 7.14 -18.60
C VAL A 367 -9.60 6.40 -19.14
N GLU A 368 -9.02 5.55 -18.31
CA GLU A 368 -7.91 4.69 -18.68
C GLU A 368 -8.29 3.24 -18.43
N ILE A 369 -8.10 2.40 -19.43
CA ILE A 369 -8.38 0.98 -19.36
C ILE A 369 -7.05 0.24 -19.43
N TYR A 370 -6.86 -0.68 -18.48
CA TYR A 370 -5.65 -1.46 -18.33
C TYR A 370 -5.96 -2.95 -18.42
N TYR A 371 -5.06 -3.71 -19.04
CA TYR A 371 -5.14 -5.16 -19.04
C TYR A 371 -3.77 -5.83 -18.98
N SER A 372 -3.71 -7.05 -18.46
CA SER A 372 -2.48 -7.83 -18.36
C SER A 372 -2.74 -9.31 -18.55
N VAL A 373 -1.68 -10.02 -18.92
CA VAL A 373 -1.67 -11.49 -19.12
C VAL A 373 -0.76 -12.22 -18.12
N ASP A 374 -0.12 -11.47 -17.24
CA ASP A 374 0.80 -11.99 -16.24
C ASP A 374 0.02 -12.33 -14.95
N PRO A 375 0.07 -13.57 -14.44
CA PRO A 375 -0.69 -13.91 -13.24
C PRO A 375 -0.12 -13.34 -11.95
N ASP A 376 1.14 -12.90 -11.90
CA ASP A 376 1.73 -12.41 -10.65
C ASP A 376 1.50 -10.90 -10.49
N PRO A 377 0.60 -10.46 -9.56
CA PRO A 377 0.23 -9.06 -9.40
C PRO A 377 1.43 -8.14 -9.17
N ARG A 378 2.51 -8.63 -8.54
CA ARG A 378 3.71 -7.84 -8.24
C ARG A 378 4.54 -7.54 -9.48
N ALA A 379 4.50 -8.43 -10.47
CA ALA A 379 5.33 -8.36 -11.68
C ALA A 379 4.60 -7.76 -12.90
N ARG A 380 3.26 -7.78 -12.92
CA ARG A 380 2.46 -7.41 -14.11
C ARG A 380 2.90 -6.12 -14.78
N PHE A 381 3.10 -6.20 -16.08
CA PHE A 381 2.92 -5.04 -16.93
C PHE A 381 1.43 -4.88 -17.25
N TRP A 382 0.86 -3.73 -16.90
CA TRP A 382 -0.49 -3.34 -17.31
C TRP A 382 -0.42 -2.62 -18.65
N ARG A 383 -0.88 -3.29 -19.71
CA ARG A 383 -1.01 -2.68 -21.03
C ARG A 383 -2.11 -1.64 -21.01
N SER A 384 -1.80 -0.44 -21.50
CA SER A 384 -2.78 0.62 -21.63
C SER A 384 -3.59 0.43 -22.93
N ALA A 385 -4.91 0.28 -22.83
CA ALA A 385 -5.78 0.02 -23.98
C ALA A 385 -6.33 1.33 -24.58
N ASP A 386 -6.58 1.36 -25.89
CA ASP A 386 -7.12 2.56 -26.55
C ASP A 386 -8.60 2.74 -26.27
N VAL A 387 -8.91 3.78 -25.52
CA VAL A 387 -10.25 4.07 -25.04
C VAL A 387 -11.02 4.88 -26.07
N VAL A 388 -12.15 4.34 -26.50
CA VAL A 388 -13.11 4.99 -27.39
C VAL A 388 -14.33 5.40 -26.57
N ARG A 389 -14.76 6.65 -26.72
CA ARG A 389 -15.99 7.15 -26.10
C ARG A 389 -17.19 6.65 -26.90
N GLU A 390 -18.19 6.12 -26.19
CA GLU A 390 -19.42 5.59 -26.78
C GLU A 390 -20.65 6.18 -26.08
N ALA A 391 -21.83 5.96 -26.65
CA ALA A 391 -23.08 6.37 -26.02
C ALA A 391 -23.26 5.64 -24.67
N GLY A 392 -23.21 6.39 -23.56
CA GLY A 392 -23.41 5.85 -22.22
C GLY A 392 -22.16 5.33 -21.51
N GLY A 393 -20.96 5.47 -22.09
CA GLY A 393 -19.73 5.01 -21.45
C GLY A 393 -18.48 5.17 -22.30
N CYS A 394 -17.49 4.32 -22.03
CA CYS A 394 -16.31 4.10 -22.86
C CYS A 394 -16.07 2.61 -23.08
N MET A 395 -15.33 2.30 -24.14
CA MET A 395 -14.94 0.94 -24.51
C MET A 395 -13.45 0.90 -24.83
N ALA A 396 -12.77 -0.22 -24.56
CA ALA A 396 -11.50 -0.52 -25.20
C ALA A 396 -11.37 -2.00 -25.54
N HIS A 397 -10.79 -2.28 -26.71
CA HIS A 397 -10.37 -3.63 -27.08
C HIS A 397 -9.08 -4.02 -26.34
N LEU A 398 -8.99 -5.30 -25.96
CA LEU A 398 -7.89 -5.87 -25.19
C LEU A 398 -7.18 -6.96 -26.01
N PRO A 399 -6.44 -6.62 -27.09
CA PRO A 399 -5.91 -7.61 -28.01
C PRO A 399 -4.93 -8.56 -27.30
N LEU A 400 -5.16 -9.86 -27.52
CA LEU A 400 -4.36 -10.95 -26.98
C LEU A 400 -3.45 -11.55 -28.06
N HIS A 401 -2.35 -12.14 -27.61
CA HIS A 401 -1.37 -12.83 -28.47
C HIS A 401 -1.38 -14.34 -28.26
N SER A 402 -1.99 -14.80 -27.17
CA SER A 402 -2.13 -16.21 -26.80
C SER A 402 -3.42 -16.40 -26.01
N GLN A 403 -3.98 -17.61 -26.09
CA GLN A 403 -5.09 -18.04 -25.24
C GLN A 403 -4.60 -18.81 -24.00
N ASP A 404 -3.30 -19.11 -23.91
CA ASP A 404 -2.73 -19.92 -22.82
C ASP A 404 -2.39 -19.14 -21.56
N LEU A 405 -2.60 -17.83 -21.60
CA LEU A 405 -2.38 -16.92 -20.49
C LEU A 405 -3.72 -16.41 -19.95
N PRO A 406 -3.79 -16.11 -18.65
CA PRO A 406 -4.96 -15.45 -18.08
C PRO A 406 -5.15 -14.04 -18.66
N LEU A 407 -6.32 -13.44 -18.41
CA LEU A 407 -6.60 -12.04 -18.70
C LEU A 407 -7.07 -11.34 -17.43
N PHE A 408 -6.37 -10.26 -17.07
CA PHE A 408 -6.74 -9.33 -16.02
C PHE A 408 -7.10 -7.99 -16.65
N ALA A 409 -8.19 -7.34 -16.22
CA ALA A 409 -8.58 -6.03 -16.76
C ALA A 409 -9.30 -5.18 -15.71
N PHE A 410 -9.01 -3.89 -15.69
CA PHE A 410 -9.72 -2.89 -14.88
C PHE A 410 -9.63 -1.51 -15.55
N ALA A 411 -10.38 -0.55 -15.02
CA ALA A 411 -10.36 0.83 -15.46
C ALA A 411 -10.08 1.79 -14.30
N ASN A 412 -9.34 2.85 -14.57
CA ASN A 412 -9.30 4.05 -13.76
C ASN A 412 -10.13 5.14 -14.43
N VAL A 413 -11.01 5.78 -13.66
CA VAL A 413 -11.73 6.98 -14.10
C VAL A 413 -11.25 8.14 -13.24
N TYR A 414 -10.74 9.17 -13.92
CA TYR A 414 -10.27 10.38 -13.29
C TYR A 414 -11.33 11.46 -13.42
N TYR A 415 -11.66 12.08 -12.30
CA TYR A 415 -12.68 13.11 -12.22
C TYR A 415 -12.06 14.44 -11.83
N THR A 416 -12.47 15.51 -12.51
CA THR A 416 -12.03 16.87 -12.18
C THR A 416 -12.60 17.26 -10.82
N LEU A 417 -11.71 17.64 -9.90
CA LEU A 417 -12.10 18.14 -8.60
C LEU A 417 -12.71 19.55 -8.74
N PRO A 418 -13.77 19.89 -7.97
CA PRO A 418 -14.40 21.22 -8.04
C PRO A 418 -13.44 22.38 -7.70
N LYS A 419 -12.40 22.07 -6.93
CA LYS A 419 -11.28 22.95 -6.61
C LYS A 419 -10.00 22.10 -6.49
N PRO A 420 -8.82 22.69 -6.71
CA PRO A 420 -7.57 22.01 -6.41
C PRO A 420 -7.46 21.68 -4.91
N GLU A 421 -7.06 20.45 -4.59
CA GLU A 421 -6.87 19.96 -3.23
C GLU A 421 -5.38 19.90 -2.88
N SER A 422 -5.00 20.42 -1.71
CA SER A 422 -3.61 20.42 -1.28
C SER A 422 -3.29 19.21 -0.40
N LEU A 423 -2.20 18.52 -0.73
CA LEU A 423 -1.55 17.53 0.11
C LEU A 423 -0.18 18.01 0.63
N ALA A 424 0.09 19.33 0.57
CA ALA A 424 1.43 19.89 0.84
C ALA A 424 1.95 19.66 2.26
N ALA A 425 1.08 19.33 3.20
CA ALA A 425 1.47 18.88 4.54
C ALA A 425 2.13 17.50 4.54
N LEU A 426 2.07 16.72 3.45
CA LEU A 426 2.73 15.44 3.30
C LEU A 426 4.03 15.58 2.50
N PRO A 427 5.15 14.95 2.93
CA PRO A 427 6.39 14.97 2.15
C PRO A 427 6.18 14.40 0.74
N GLY A 428 6.77 15.06 -0.25
CA GLY A 428 6.70 14.65 -1.66
C GLY A 428 5.55 15.25 -2.46
N TYR A 429 4.60 15.95 -1.82
CA TYR A 429 3.52 16.64 -2.51
C TYR A 429 3.76 18.16 -2.49
N SER A 430 4.09 18.74 -3.64
CA SER A 430 4.34 20.18 -3.77
C SER A 430 3.29 20.93 -4.59
N LYS A 431 2.51 20.21 -5.40
CA LYS A 431 1.48 20.77 -6.27
C LYS A 431 0.09 20.38 -5.77
N PRO A 432 -0.90 21.27 -5.87
CA PRO A 432 -2.30 20.90 -5.67
C PRO A 432 -2.75 19.83 -6.66
N VAL A 433 -3.60 18.92 -6.20
CA VAL A 433 -4.22 17.86 -6.98
C VAL A 433 -5.51 18.38 -7.59
N THR A 434 -5.69 18.22 -8.89
CA THR A 434 -6.87 18.71 -9.62
C THR A 434 -7.81 17.60 -10.08
N GLU A 435 -7.38 16.34 -9.99
CA GLU A 435 -8.15 15.16 -10.38
C GLU A 435 -8.16 14.14 -9.24
N VAL A 436 -9.24 13.37 -9.13
CA VAL A 436 -9.31 12.21 -8.23
C VAL A 436 -9.52 10.94 -9.05
N CYS A 437 -8.76 9.90 -8.73
CA CYS A 437 -8.87 8.59 -9.35
C CYS A 437 -9.89 7.73 -8.59
N VAL A 438 -10.82 7.11 -9.33
CA VAL A 438 -11.66 6.02 -8.83
C VAL A 438 -11.53 4.84 -9.79
N SER A 439 -11.17 3.68 -9.24
CA SER A 439 -10.94 2.46 -10.02
C SER A 439 -12.16 1.55 -10.03
N SER A 440 -12.39 0.86 -11.13
CA SER A 440 -13.41 -0.18 -11.25
C SER A 440 -13.06 -1.42 -10.43
N LEU A 441 -13.93 -2.44 -10.44
CA LEU A 441 -13.53 -3.79 -10.06
C LEU A 441 -12.51 -4.38 -11.04
N LEU A 442 -11.68 -5.30 -10.53
CA LEU A 442 -10.79 -6.12 -11.32
C LEU A 442 -11.55 -7.31 -11.91
N HIS A 443 -11.48 -7.46 -13.24
CA HIS A 443 -11.84 -8.70 -13.92
C HIS A 443 -10.63 -9.61 -13.99
N SER A 444 -10.81 -10.87 -13.61
CA SER A 444 -9.78 -11.92 -13.69
C SER A 444 -10.38 -13.12 -14.41
N GLN A 445 -9.79 -13.52 -15.52
CA GLN A 445 -10.16 -14.70 -16.30
C GLN A 445 -8.95 -15.63 -16.37
N SER A 446 -9.14 -16.87 -15.95
CA SER A 446 -8.12 -17.91 -16.04
C SER A 446 -7.77 -18.23 -17.50
N ALA A 447 -6.60 -18.81 -17.73
CA ALA A 447 -6.23 -19.29 -19.06
C ALA A 447 -7.23 -20.34 -19.62
N GLU A 448 -7.88 -21.11 -18.75
CA GLU A 448 -8.92 -22.06 -19.18
C GLU A 448 -10.17 -21.34 -19.70
N GLU A 449 -10.63 -20.30 -19.01
CA GLU A 449 -11.78 -19.48 -19.43
C GLU A 449 -11.47 -18.75 -20.75
N VAL A 450 -10.25 -18.21 -20.90
CA VAL A 450 -9.79 -17.56 -22.14
C VAL A 450 -9.77 -18.57 -23.31
N ARG A 451 -9.18 -19.76 -23.14
CA ARG A 451 -9.21 -20.82 -24.18
C ARG A 451 -10.64 -21.20 -24.54
N ARG A 452 -11.52 -21.38 -23.55
CA ARG A 452 -12.91 -21.77 -23.76
C ARG A 452 -13.70 -20.72 -24.55
N ALA A 453 -13.44 -19.43 -24.30
CA ALA A 453 -14.05 -18.34 -25.06
C ALA A 453 -13.54 -18.24 -26.50
N ASN A 454 -12.35 -18.78 -26.78
CA ASN A 454 -11.70 -18.79 -28.10
C ASN A 454 -11.66 -17.40 -28.78
N PRO A 455 -11.04 -16.39 -28.14
CA PRO A 455 -10.93 -15.04 -28.70
C PRO A 455 -10.02 -14.98 -29.93
N SER A 456 -10.24 -13.97 -30.77
CA SER A 456 -9.30 -13.61 -31.83
C SER A 456 -7.96 -13.13 -31.25
N LEU A 457 -6.86 -13.69 -31.76
CA LEU A 457 -5.50 -13.31 -31.36
C LEU A 457 -4.94 -12.26 -32.32
N LEU A 458 -5.02 -10.99 -31.91
CA LEU A 458 -4.70 -9.85 -32.77
C LEU A 458 -3.38 -9.14 -32.39
N ALA A 459 -2.88 -9.34 -31.18
CA ALA A 459 -1.63 -8.73 -30.74
C ALA A 459 -0.42 -9.51 -31.27
N LYS A 460 0.60 -8.79 -31.73
CA LYS A 460 1.86 -9.35 -32.26
C LYS A 460 3.05 -8.75 -31.51
N PRO A 461 4.13 -9.50 -31.30
CA PRO A 461 5.35 -8.95 -30.70
C PRO A 461 5.86 -7.74 -31.49
N ASP A 462 6.41 -6.77 -30.76
CA ASP A 462 7.01 -5.55 -31.28
C ASP A 462 8.42 -5.38 -30.70
N VAL A 463 9.35 -4.96 -31.54
CA VAL A 463 10.71 -4.62 -31.13
C VAL A 463 10.77 -3.20 -30.55
N VAL A 464 9.78 -2.35 -30.82
CA VAL A 464 9.66 -1.03 -30.21
C VAL A 464 9.03 -1.15 -28.83
N ILE A 465 9.80 -0.83 -27.80
CA ILE A 465 9.31 -0.77 -26.42
C ILE A 465 8.44 0.49 -26.26
N ASP A 466 8.93 1.64 -26.72
CA ASP A 466 8.17 2.89 -26.71
C ASP A 466 8.67 3.87 -27.77
N ASP A 467 7.78 4.68 -28.33
CA ASP A 467 8.08 5.79 -29.24
C ASP A 467 7.71 7.16 -28.63
N PHE A 468 7.23 7.16 -27.38
CA PHE A 468 6.80 8.30 -26.58
C PHE A 468 5.73 9.19 -27.26
N SER A 469 5.07 8.71 -28.33
CA SER A 469 3.97 9.41 -28.99
C SER A 469 2.76 9.62 -28.07
N ARG A 470 2.67 8.80 -27.01
CA ARG A 470 1.67 8.89 -25.94
C ARG A 470 2.27 9.37 -24.61
N GLY A 471 3.43 10.04 -24.65
CA GLY A 471 4.16 10.45 -23.46
C GLY A 471 4.62 9.24 -22.65
N LEU A 472 4.47 9.31 -21.32
CA LEU A 472 4.94 8.31 -20.37
C LEU A 472 3.86 7.27 -19.99
N ARG A 473 2.88 7.03 -20.87
CA ARG A 473 1.68 6.22 -20.61
C ARG A 473 1.96 4.82 -20.01
N ASP A 474 2.98 4.14 -20.53
CA ASP A 474 3.38 2.79 -20.10
C ASP A 474 4.59 2.79 -19.14
N TRP A 475 4.86 3.96 -18.55
CA TRP A 475 5.98 4.21 -17.66
C TRP A 475 5.48 4.77 -16.32
N TYR A 476 6.24 4.53 -15.26
CA TYR A 476 6.03 5.20 -13.98
C TYR A 476 7.27 6.03 -13.61
N VAL A 477 7.01 7.18 -12.98
CA VAL A 477 8.04 8.17 -12.65
C VAL A 477 8.28 8.17 -11.14
N LEU A 478 9.55 8.12 -10.75
CA LEU A 478 9.97 8.32 -9.37
C LEU A 478 10.74 9.64 -9.25
N ASN A 479 10.51 10.35 -8.14
CA ASN A 479 11.13 11.66 -7.86
C ASN A 479 10.85 12.71 -8.96
N GLU A 480 9.62 12.73 -9.46
CA GLU A 480 9.20 13.72 -10.46
C GLU A 480 9.48 15.15 -9.97
N GLY A 481 9.98 16.00 -10.86
CA GLY A 481 10.35 17.39 -10.55
C GLY A 481 11.70 17.56 -9.86
N ASN A 482 12.38 16.47 -9.51
CA ASN A 482 13.78 16.48 -9.07
C ASN A 482 14.65 15.76 -10.11
N LEU A 483 15.07 16.47 -11.15
CA LEU A 483 15.81 15.89 -12.29
C LEU A 483 17.07 15.13 -11.88
N THR A 484 17.76 15.55 -10.81
CA THR A 484 18.94 14.85 -10.29
C THR A 484 18.63 13.44 -9.76
N HIS A 485 17.41 13.22 -9.28
CA HIS A 485 16.96 11.95 -8.71
C HIS A 485 15.87 11.27 -9.53
N GLN A 486 15.44 11.87 -10.65
CA GLN A 486 14.32 11.38 -11.43
C GLN A 486 14.65 10.03 -12.08
N GLN A 487 13.66 9.13 -12.04
CA GLN A 487 13.77 7.80 -12.65
C GLN A 487 12.49 7.50 -13.42
N LEU A 488 12.64 7.09 -14.68
CA LEU A 488 11.56 6.57 -15.51
C LEU A 488 11.69 5.06 -15.57
N TRP A 489 10.63 4.33 -15.25
CA TRP A 489 10.65 2.88 -15.24
C TRP A 489 9.51 2.30 -16.05
N THR A 490 9.76 1.17 -16.71
CA THR A 490 8.72 0.38 -17.34
C THR A 490 8.91 -1.11 -17.06
N ARG A 491 7.79 -1.82 -16.97
CA ARG A 491 7.71 -3.29 -16.85
C ARG A 491 7.49 -3.98 -18.20
N LYS A 492 7.36 -3.19 -19.27
CA LYS A 492 7.00 -3.65 -20.61
C LYS A 492 7.92 -4.75 -21.14
N VAL A 493 9.21 -4.70 -20.79
CA VAL A 493 10.22 -5.73 -21.11
C VAL A 493 9.90 -7.13 -20.58
N ALA A 494 9.07 -7.25 -19.54
CA ALA A 494 8.61 -8.53 -19.00
C ALA A 494 7.48 -9.17 -19.83
N ASP A 495 6.69 -8.33 -20.50
CA ASP A 495 5.52 -8.74 -21.28
C ASP A 495 5.95 -9.46 -22.57
N PRO A 496 5.35 -10.61 -22.91
CA PRO A 496 5.71 -11.38 -24.11
C PRO A 496 5.70 -10.59 -25.42
N LEU A 497 4.93 -9.50 -25.51
CA LEU A 497 4.89 -8.66 -26.71
C LEU A 497 6.13 -7.80 -26.91
N TYR A 498 6.90 -7.50 -25.87
CA TYR A 498 8.01 -6.54 -25.96
C TYR A 498 9.33 -7.14 -25.45
N ARG A 499 9.40 -8.46 -25.30
CA ARG A 499 10.64 -9.16 -25.00
C ARG A 499 11.62 -9.04 -26.15
N ALA A 500 12.89 -8.93 -25.80
CA ALA A 500 13.95 -8.87 -26.78
C ALA A 500 14.07 -10.17 -27.59
N PRO A 501 14.28 -10.08 -28.91
CA PRO A 501 14.76 -11.19 -29.71
C PRO A 501 16.16 -11.65 -29.27
N GLU A 502 16.52 -12.89 -29.60
CA GLU A 502 17.87 -13.41 -29.37
C GLU A 502 18.92 -12.56 -30.11
N GLY A 503 20.01 -12.21 -29.42
CA GLY A 503 21.10 -11.42 -29.99
C GLY A 503 20.82 -9.91 -30.14
N ALA A 504 19.64 -9.44 -29.74
CA ALA A 504 19.28 -8.03 -29.85
C ALA A 504 20.16 -7.10 -29.01
N LYS A 505 20.13 -5.81 -29.33
CA LYS A 505 20.70 -4.72 -28.53
C LYS A 505 19.59 -3.78 -28.08
N LEU A 506 19.75 -3.18 -26.91
CA LEU A 506 18.86 -2.10 -26.49
C LEU A 506 19.32 -0.80 -27.14
N ALA A 507 18.43 -0.14 -27.87
CA ALA A 507 18.66 1.16 -28.48
C ALA A 507 17.75 2.23 -27.85
N ILE A 508 18.35 3.34 -27.44
CA ILE A 508 17.65 4.49 -26.87
C ILE A 508 17.94 5.71 -27.74
N THR A 509 16.90 6.26 -28.35
CA THR A 509 16.94 7.51 -29.09
C THR A 509 16.46 8.64 -28.19
N LEU A 510 17.29 9.67 -28.00
CA LEU A 510 16.93 10.82 -27.17
C LEU A 510 17.55 12.14 -27.70
N ARG A 511 16.99 13.28 -27.27
CA ARG A 511 17.66 14.59 -27.29
C ARG A 511 18.04 14.97 -25.86
N MET A 512 19.23 15.52 -25.70
CA MET A 512 19.71 15.95 -24.39
C MET A 512 20.55 17.21 -24.56
N PRO A 513 19.99 18.41 -24.34
CA PRO A 513 20.65 19.68 -24.67
C PRO A 513 22.02 19.90 -23.99
N GLN A 514 22.20 19.35 -22.79
CA GLN A 514 23.42 19.50 -21.99
C GLN A 514 24.01 18.12 -21.68
N THR A 515 25.34 18.02 -21.65
CA THR A 515 26.03 16.78 -21.29
C THR A 515 25.68 16.36 -19.86
N ASN A 516 25.15 15.15 -19.72
CA ASN A 516 24.79 14.55 -18.44
C ASN A 516 25.15 13.05 -18.45
N ARG A 517 25.18 12.43 -17.27
CA ARG A 517 25.21 10.97 -17.16
C ARG A 517 23.80 10.42 -17.09
N LEU A 518 23.54 9.39 -17.88
CA LEU A 518 22.33 8.60 -17.81
C LEU A 518 22.69 7.20 -17.29
N THR A 519 21.94 6.73 -16.30
CA THR A 519 22.07 5.41 -15.70
C THR A 519 20.93 4.54 -16.21
N ILE A 520 21.26 3.50 -16.97
CA ILE A 520 20.31 2.47 -17.41
C ILE A 520 20.32 1.35 -16.39
N VAL A 521 19.15 1.01 -15.87
CA VAL A 521 18.99 0.01 -14.82
C VAL A 521 18.10 -1.11 -15.32
N LEU A 522 18.51 -2.34 -15.08
CA LEU A 522 17.77 -3.55 -15.41
C LEU A 522 17.51 -4.33 -14.13
N GLN A 523 16.30 -4.86 -14.00
CA GLN A 523 15.97 -5.80 -12.93
C GLN A 523 15.70 -7.17 -13.56
N GLU A 524 16.41 -8.19 -13.10
CA GLU A 524 16.10 -9.59 -13.34
C GLU A 524 15.56 -10.22 -12.05
N ASN A 525 14.62 -11.14 -12.21
CA ASN A 525 14.00 -11.93 -11.14
C ASN A 525 13.26 -11.10 -10.08
N GLU A 526 12.78 -9.92 -10.44
CA GLU A 526 11.96 -9.06 -9.59
C GLU A 526 10.62 -9.75 -9.32
N TRP A 527 10.46 -10.28 -8.10
CA TRP A 527 9.34 -11.13 -7.65
C TRP A 527 9.28 -12.54 -8.24
N ARG A 528 10.35 -12.97 -8.92
CA ARG A 528 10.40 -14.24 -9.66
C ARG A 528 11.47 -15.17 -9.12
N ARG A 529 11.35 -15.51 -7.83
CA ARG A 529 12.36 -16.27 -7.08
C ARG A 529 12.66 -17.64 -7.69
N SER A 530 11.70 -18.22 -8.38
CA SER A 530 11.88 -19.49 -9.09
C SER A 530 12.91 -19.44 -10.23
N ARG A 531 13.21 -18.25 -10.78
CA ARG A 531 14.28 -18.06 -11.77
C ARG A 531 15.66 -17.79 -11.16
N GLY A 532 15.72 -17.58 -9.85
CA GLY A 532 16.94 -17.27 -9.12
C GLY A 532 16.84 -16.01 -8.25
N PRO A 533 17.95 -15.58 -7.64
CA PRO A 533 17.97 -14.35 -6.86
C PRO A 533 17.68 -13.13 -7.75
N LYS A 534 17.07 -12.10 -7.16
CA LYS A 534 16.94 -10.78 -7.78
C LYS A 534 18.32 -10.26 -8.14
N LYS A 535 18.49 -9.74 -9.35
CA LYS A 535 19.70 -9.05 -9.77
C LYS A 535 19.35 -7.66 -10.28
N THR A 536 20.13 -6.68 -9.83
CA THR A 536 20.09 -5.33 -10.38
C THR A 536 21.34 -5.10 -11.20
N LEU A 537 21.17 -4.79 -12.48
CA LEU A 537 22.28 -4.56 -13.41
C LEU A 537 22.25 -3.12 -13.90
N VAL A 538 23.40 -2.48 -13.90
CA VAL A 538 23.52 -1.04 -14.13
C VAL A 538 24.56 -0.77 -15.22
N CYS A 539 24.21 0.14 -16.13
CA CYS A 539 25.14 0.74 -17.09
C CYS A 539 25.05 2.26 -16.97
N GLU A 540 26.16 2.91 -16.62
CA GLU A 540 26.27 4.37 -16.71
C GLU A 540 26.95 4.79 -18.01
N ARG A 541 26.39 5.79 -18.66
CA ARG A 541 26.98 6.44 -19.84
C ARG A 541 26.87 7.94 -19.72
N GLU A 542 27.98 8.63 -19.97
CA GLU A 542 27.95 10.07 -20.23
C GLU A 542 27.46 10.28 -21.66
N ILE A 543 26.40 11.06 -21.83
CA ILE A 543 25.82 11.34 -23.13
C ILE A 543 26.15 12.81 -23.45
N PRO A 544 26.86 13.09 -24.56
CA PRO A 544 27.18 14.46 -24.96
C PRO A 544 25.91 15.28 -25.22
N GLY A 545 25.95 16.57 -24.85
CA GLY A 545 24.87 17.51 -25.13
C GLY A 545 24.63 17.69 -26.64
N SER A 546 23.37 17.57 -27.09
CA SER A 546 22.95 17.77 -28.47
C SER A 546 21.45 18.08 -28.55
N GLU A 547 21.12 19.12 -29.34
CA GLU A 547 19.76 19.44 -29.78
C GLU A 547 19.24 18.46 -30.85
N LYS A 548 20.14 17.73 -31.52
CA LYS A 548 19.76 16.69 -32.49
C LYS A 548 19.56 15.34 -31.79
N PRO A 549 18.61 14.51 -32.26
CA PRO A 549 18.45 13.14 -31.78
C PRO A 549 19.74 12.33 -31.86
N GLN A 550 20.05 11.59 -30.81
CA GLN A 550 21.18 10.68 -30.70
C GLN A 550 20.67 9.28 -30.40
N VAL A 551 21.30 8.25 -30.99
CA VAL A 551 20.97 6.84 -30.72
C VAL A 551 22.10 6.21 -29.92
N ILE A 552 21.79 5.78 -28.69
CA ILE A 552 22.71 5.10 -27.80
C ILE A 552 22.37 3.61 -27.77
N ARG A 553 23.37 2.75 -27.95
CA ARG A 553 23.19 1.29 -28.03
C ARG A 553 23.89 0.60 -26.88
N PHE A 554 23.20 -0.38 -26.30
CA PHE A 554 23.69 -1.18 -25.18
C PHE A 554 23.63 -2.67 -25.52
N ARG A 555 24.72 -3.37 -25.22
CA ARG A 555 24.90 -4.81 -25.31
C ARG A 555 24.82 -5.42 -23.91
N LEU A 556 24.65 -6.73 -23.83
CA LEU A 556 24.62 -7.46 -22.55
C LEU A 556 25.84 -7.12 -21.66
N ASN A 557 27.04 -7.14 -22.23
CA ASN A 557 28.30 -6.89 -21.51
C ASN A 557 28.53 -5.41 -21.13
N ASP A 558 27.64 -4.48 -21.51
CA ASP A 558 27.72 -3.09 -21.05
C ASP A 558 27.21 -2.92 -19.62
N PHE A 559 26.46 -3.90 -19.10
CA PHE A 559 25.85 -3.86 -17.77
C PHE A 559 26.72 -4.61 -16.75
N SER A 560 26.82 -4.03 -15.57
CA SER A 560 27.53 -4.61 -14.43
C SER A 560 26.59 -4.83 -13.25
N SER A 561 26.85 -5.86 -12.47
CA SER A 561 26.14 -6.16 -11.23
C SER A 561 27.07 -6.91 -10.27
N PRO A 562 26.98 -6.67 -8.95
CA PRO A 562 27.68 -7.50 -7.97
C PRO A 562 27.19 -8.97 -7.99
N ASP A 563 25.99 -9.23 -8.51
CA ASP A 563 25.35 -10.56 -8.50
C ASP A 563 25.58 -11.38 -9.79
N GLY A 564 26.50 -10.92 -10.64
CA GLY A 564 26.91 -11.58 -11.89
C GLY A 564 26.45 -10.87 -13.16
N PRO A 565 26.93 -11.30 -14.34
CA PRO A 565 26.68 -10.61 -15.61
C PRO A 565 25.25 -10.81 -16.11
N LEU A 566 24.81 -9.90 -16.99
CA LEU A 566 23.61 -10.08 -17.81
C LEU A 566 23.88 -11.15 -18.88
N LEU A 567 23.09 -12.22 -18.89
CA LEU A 567 23.29 -13.33 -19.85
C LEU A 567 22.33 -13.27 -21.03
N THR A 568 21.13 -12.75 -20.80
CA THR A 568 20.06 -12.66 -21.79
C THR A 568 19.16 -11.47 -21.47
N TRP A 569 18.48 -10.95 -22.48
CA TRP A 569 17.43 -9.96 -22.32
C TRP A 569 16.06 -10.58 -21.96
N SER A 570 15.89 -11.90 -22.17
CA SER A 570 14.59 -12.59 -22.07
C SER A 570 14.02 -12.64 -20.65
N GLU A 571 14.87 -12.48 -19.64
CA GLU A 571 14.51 -12.58 -18.21
C GLU A 571 14.37 -11.22 -17.52
N LEU A 572 14.39 -10.13 -18.29
CA LEU A 572 14.17 -8.80 -17.73
C LEU A 572 12.74 -8.62 -17.23
N ASP A 573 12.61 -8.04 -16.04
CA ASP A 573 11.33 -7.66 -15.44
C ASP A 573 11.08 -6.16 -15.51
N GLN A 574 12.15 -5.35 -15.42
CA GLN A 574 12.04 -3.90 -15.46
C GLN A 574 13.23 -3.27 -16.19
N LEU A 575 12.93 -2.16 -16.87
CA LEU A 575 13.90 -1.25 -17.48
C LEU A 575 13.72 0.14 -16.86
N GLY A 576 14.81 0.70 -16.34
CA GLY A 576 14.89 2.03 -15.76
C GLY A 576 15.81 2.95 -16.56
N LEU A 577 15.32 4.16 -16.85
CA LEU A 577 16.07 5.28 -17.40
C LEU A 577 16.21 6.33 -16.29
N CYS A 578 17.37 6.36 -15.64
CA CYS A 578 17.57 7.12 -14.40
C CYS A 578 18.61 8.22 -14.62
N ALA A 579 18.35 9.41 -14.08
CA ALA A 579 19.40 10.43 -13.94
C ALA A 579 20.51 9.94 -13.00
N HIS A 580 20.12 9.23 -11.94
CA HIS A 580 21.02 8.55 -11.03
C HIS A 580 20.32 7.34 -10.39
N PHE A 581 21.08 6.25 -10.25
CA PHE A 581 20.66 5.06 -9.52
C PHE A 581 21.88 4.54 -8.73
N GLY A 582 21.95 4.89 -7.44
CA GLY A 582 23.07 4.58 -6.56
C GLY A 582 22.62 4.19 -5.16
N GLY A 583 23.53 3.58 -4.40
CA GLY A 583 23.29 3.09 -3.05
C GLY A 583 23.22 4.22 -2.00
N PRO A 584 22.75 3.94 -0.77
CA PRO A 584 22.75 4.91 0.32
C PRO A 584 24.15 5.48 0.57
N GLY A 585 24.29 6.81 0.47
CA GLY A 585 25.56 7.52 0.74
C GLY A 585 26.33 7.97 -0.49
N GLU A 586 25.96 7.53 -1.70
CA GLU A 586 26.50 8.11 -2.94
C GLU A 586 25.86 9.47 -3.20
N LYS A 587 26.69 10.49 -3.44
CA LYS A 587 26.20 11.81 -3.83
C LYS A 587 25.91 11.81 -5.33
N PRO A 588 24.65 12.01 -5.77
CA PRO A 588 24.34 12.09 -7.19
C PRO A 588 25.04 13.30 -7.81
N ARG A 589 25.41 13.18 -9.08
CA ARG A 589 25.84 14.34 -9.87
C ARG A 589 24.61 15.18 -10.19
N LEU A 590 24.72 16.49 -9.97
CA LEU A 590 23.63 17.41 -10.28
C LEU A 590 23.29 17.36 -11.78
N TRP A 591 22.01 17.21 -12.09
CA TRP A 591 21.53 17.30 -13.46
C TRP A 591 21.67 18.73 -13.99
N GLN A 592 22.22 18.87 -15.20
CA GLN A 592 22.43 20.16 -15.85
C GLN A 592 21.41 20.38 -16.96
N GLY A 593 20.76 21.56 -16.95
CA GLY A 593 19.80 21.95 -17.98
C GLY A 593 18.46 21.20 -17.89
N PRO A 594 17.69 21.16 -18.98
CA PRO A 594 16.37 20.53 -19.01
C PRO A 594 16.46 18.99 -18.97
N ALA A 595 15.33 18.35 -18.69
CA ALA A 595 15.18 16.89 -18.76
C ALA A 595 15.51 16.36 -20.17
N PRO A 596 15.97 15.10 -20.30
CA PRO A 596 16.16 14.50 -21.61
C PRO A 596 14.80 14.24 -22.28
N GLU A 597 14.71 14.50 -23.57
CA GLU A 597 13.55 14.12 -24.38
C GLU A 597 13.80 12.73 -24.98
N PHE A 598 13.14 11.71 -24.44
CA PHE A 598 13.19 10.37 -25.01
C PHE A 598 12.27 10.30 -26.22
N LEU A 599 12.80 9.80 -27.33
CA LEU A 599 12.10 9.73 -28.62
C LEU A 599 11.78 8.29 -29.04
N LYS A 600 12.59 7.32 -28.62
CA LYS A 600 12.36 5.91 -28.90
C LYS A 600 13.18 5.01 -27.99
N VAL A 601 12.61 3.92 -27.52
CA VAL A 601 13.31 2.78 -26.92
C VAL A 601 12.92 1.52 -27.69
N ALA A 602 13.90 0.76 -28.19
CA ALA A 602 13.64 -0.42 -29.00
C ALA A 602 14.76 -1.47 -28.92
N TRP A 603 14.44 -2.68 -29.34
CA TRP A 603 15.39 -3.76 -29.63
C TRP A 603 15.88 -3.63 -31.10
N GLU A 604 17.19 -3.73 -31.31
CA GLU A 604 17.86 -3.69 -32.62
C GLU A 604 18.69 -4.94 -32.93
#